data_AF-A0A286RC91-F1
#
_entry.id   AF-A0A286RC91-F1
#
_cell.length_a   1.000
_cell.length_b   1.000
_cell.length_c   1.000
_cell.angle_alpha   90.00
_cell.angle_beta   90.00
_cell.angle_gamma   90.00
#
_symmetry.space_group_name_H-M   'P 1'
#
loop_
_entity.id
_entity.type
_entity.pdbx_description
1 polymer ?
#
loop_
_entity_poly.entity_id
_entity_poly.type
_entity_poly.pdbx_seq_one_letter_code
_entity_poly.pdbx_strand_id
1 'polypeptide(L)'
;MMALQKVDTMRISSQKDTSRLTFKDFQEAVSWILRGGYRLQLRSDGVVEVCHSLPGGRLVTQDILDALTPFYREFKRRLKKPRGWPRNVELPKWWSDIALGFTITRARASECPECGFPVAILVDFDMWNEWRCPQCGVIAEPCLPNIKTVS
;
A
#
# COMPACT_ATOMS: atom_id res chain seq x y z
N MET A 1 -25.83 7.04 22.02
CA MET A 1 -24.42 6.71 22.28
C MET A 1 -24.05 5.50 21.44
N MET A 2 -23.41 5.70 20.28
CA MET A 2 -22.91 4.58 19.48
C MET A 2 -21.56 4.16 20.05
N ALA A 3 -21.49 2.91 20.52
CA ALA A 3 -20.25 2.30 20.95
C ALA A 3 -19.27 2.26 19.78
N LEU A 4 -18.08 2.84 19.96
CA LEU A 4 -16.94 2.63 19.07
C LEU A 4 -16.60 1.13 19.11
N GLN A 5 -17.02 0.38 18.09
CA GLN A 5 -16.59 -1.01 17.92
C GLN A 5 -15.06 -1.03 17.81
N LYS A 6 -14.42 -1.81 18.69
CA LYS A 6 -12.99 -2.11 18.61
C LYS A 6 -12.70 -2.65 17.22
N VAL A 7 -11.89 -1.92 16.46
CA VAL A 7 -11.24 -2.48 15.27
C VAL A 7 -10.17 -3.43 15.80
N ASP A 8 -10.37 -4.74 15.66
CA ASP A 8 -9.41 -5.75 16.06
C ASP A 8 -8.13 -5.55 15.25
N THR A 9 -7.15 -4.93 15.91
CA THR A 9 -5.91 -4.48 15.29
C THR A 9 -4.78 -5.26 15.91
N MET A 10 -4.09 -6.07 15.10
CA MET A 10 -2.89 -6.78 15.56
C MET A 10 -1.66 -6.34 14.75
N ARG A 11 -0.50 -6.49 15.37
CA ARG A 11 0.77 -5.93 14.89
C ARG A 11 1.68 -7.03 14.37
N ILE A 12 2.28 -6.80 13.22
CA ILE A 12 3.35 -7.66 12.71
C ILE A 12 4.67 -7.22 13.35
N SER A 13 5.42 -8.16 13.93
CA SER A 13 6.73 -7.89 14.55
C SER A 13 7.89 -8.28 13.63
N SER A 14 9.00 -7.57 13.74
CA SER A 14 10.22 -7.88 12.97
C SER A 14 10.98 -9.03 13.65
N GLN A 15 10.84 -10.26 13.18
CA GLN A 15 11.76 -11.36 13.54
C GLN A 15 12.97 -11.44 12.58
N LYS A 16 14.08 -12.02 13.06
CA LYS A 16 15.31 -12.26 12.27
C LYS A 16 15.11 -13.49 11.35
N ASP A 17 15.19 -13.23 10.04
CA ASP A 17 15.36 -14.09 8.86
C ASP A 17 14.83 -15.54 8.86
N THR A 18 13.99 -15.85 7.87
CA THR A 18 13.83 -17.21 7.31
C THR A 18 13.42 -17.14 5.82
N SER A 19 14.26 -17.72 4.95
CA SER A 19 14.12 -17.97 3.49
C SER A 19 14.07 -16.79 2.50
N ARG A 20 14.67 -16.96 1.31
CA ARG A 20 14.54 -16.04 0.15
C ARG A 20 13.11 -16.15 -0.40
N LEU A 21 12.17 -15.43 0.23
CA LEU A 21 10.83 -15.25 -0.33
C LEU A 21 10.95 -14.65 -1.73
N THR A 22 10.19 -15.21 -2.66
CA THR A 22 10.12 -14.73 -4.04
C THR A 22 9.07 -13.63 -4.17
N PHE A 23 9.10 -12.91 -5.30
CA PHE A 23 8.03 -11.96 -5.62
C PHE A 23 6.67 -12.66 -5.80
N LYS A 24 6.66 -13.92 -6.24
CA LYS A 24 5.45 -14.72 -6.36
C LYS A 24 4.83 -15.01 -4.99
N ASP A 25 5.63 -15.38 -4.00
CA ASP A 25 5.15 -15.61 -2.62
C ASP A 25 4.51 -14.33 -2.05
N PHE A 26 5.10 -13.16 -2.36
CA PHE A 26 4.53 -11.87 -1.99
C PHE A 26 3.19 -11.61 -2.68
N GLN A 27 3.08 -11.85 -3.99
CA GLN A 27 1.83 -11.67 -4.73
C GLN A 27 0.71 -12.58 -4.21
N GLU A 28 1.02 -13.81 -3.86
CA GLU A 28 0.07 -14.75 -3.25
C GLU A 28 -0.41 -14.24 -1.88
N ALA A 29 0.50 -13.75 -1.04
CA ALA A 29 0.15 -13.14 0.24
C ALA A 29 -0.75 -11.90 0.07
N VAL A 30 -0.43 -11.00 -0.88
CA VAL A 30 -1.26 -9.83 -1.18
C VAL A 30 -2.65 -10.25 -1.68
N SER A 31 -2.74 -11.21 -2.59
CA SER A 31 -4.01 -11.74 -3.07
C SER A 31 -4.87 -12.27 -1.92
N TRP A 32 -4.26 -13.00 -0.98
CA TRP A 32 -4.94 -13.50 0.19
C TRP A 32 -5.42 -12.39 1.13
N ILE A 33 -4.58 -11.38 1.42
CA ILE A 33 -4.95 -10.21 2.23
C ILE A 33 -6.19 -9.51 1.64
N LEU A 34 -6.14 -9.19 0.35
CA LEU A 34 -7.20 -8.45 -0.33
C LEU A 34 -8.50 -9.25 -0.42
N ARG A 35 -8.41 -10.55 -0.74
CA ARG A 35 -9.58 -11.46 -0.76
C ARG A 35 -10.17 -11.67 0.64
N GLY A 36 -9.33 -11.70 1.66
CA GLY A 36 -9.72 -11.81 3.06
C GLY A 36 -10.35 -10.54 3.62
N GLY A 37 -10.36 -9.43 2.86
CA GLY A 37 -10.88 -8.14 3.32
C GLY A 37 -9.96 -7.44 4.32
N TYR A 38 -8.70 -7.85 4.43
CA TYR A 38 -7.73 -7.23 5.32
C TYR A 38 -7.10 -5.98 4.66
N ARG A 39 -6.74 -5.02 5.51
CA ARG A 39 -5.97 -3.83 5.15
C ARG A 39 -4.77 -3.70 6.06
N LEU A 40 -3.69 -3.16 5.50
CA LEU A 40 -2.45 -2.91 6.22
C LEU A 40 -2.24 -1.42 6.43
N GLN A 41 -1.93 -1.01 7.66
CA GLN A 41 -1.61 0.38 7.97
C GLN A 41 -0.20 0.48 8.55
N LEU A 42 0.63 1.33 7.95
CA LEU A 42 1.92 1.66 8.54
C LEU A 42 1.76 2.80 9.53
N ARG A 43 2.08 2.54 10.80
CA ARG A 43 2.09 3.54 11.86
C ARG A 43 3.31 4.45 11.79
N SER A 44 3.23 5.58 12.49
CA SER A 44 4.32 6.55 12.64
C SER A 44 5.55 5.96 13.33
N ASP A 45 5.38 5.02 14.26
CA ASP A 45 6.45 4.24 14.90
C ASP A 45 7.05 3.14 14.00
N GLY A 46 6.50 2.97 12.80
CA GLY A 46 6.97 2.02 11.80
C GLY A 46 6.46 0.59 11.99
N VAL A 47 5.47 0.36 12.86
CA VAL A 47 4.74 -0.90 12.98
C VAL A 47 3.72 -1.05 11.85
N VAL A 48 3.58 -2.25 11.30
CA VAL A 48 2.50 -2.59 10.35
C VAL A 48 1.36 -3.20 11.14
N GLU A 49 0.22 -2.51 11.13
CA GLU A 49 -1.03 -2.98 11.69
C GLU A 49 -1.88 -3.67 10.62
N VAL A 50 -2.53 -4.76 11.01
CA VAL A 50 -3.50 -5.48 10.19
C VAL A 50 -4.87 -5.18 10.76
N CYS A 51 -5.79 -4.73 9.90
CA CYS A 51 -7.18 -4.47 10.25
C CYS A 51 -8.12 -5.09 9.21
N HIS A 52 -9.36 -5.37 9.61
CA HIS A 52 -10.39 -5.83 8.68
C HIS A 52 -11.18 -4.63 8.14
N SER A 53 -11.42 -4.60 6.84
CA SER A 53 -12.08 -3.46 6.15
C SER A 53 -13.60 -3.40 6.38
N LEU A 54 -14.24 -4.54 6.65
CA LEU A 54 -15.69 -4.63 6.88
C LEU A 54 -16.06 -4.56 8.38
N PRO A 55 -17.09 -3.79 8.75
CA PRO A 55 -17.75 -3.89 10.06
C PRO A 55 -18.29 -5.31 10.26
N GLY A 56 -17.97 -5.95 11.39
CA GLY A 56 -18.31 -7.36 11.63
C GLY A 56 -17.44 -8.36 10.86
N GLY A 57 -16.31 -7.90 10.33
CA GLY A 57 -15.28 -8.73 9.71
C GLY A 57 -14.71 -9.80 10.64
N ARG A 58 -13.98 -10.77 10.05
CA ARG A 58 -13.28 -11.77 10.86
C ARG A 58 -12.25 -11.08 11.75
N LEU A 59 -12.18 -11.54 13.00
CA LEU A 59 -11.11 -11.18 13.93
C LEU A 59 -9.76 -11.46 13.27
N VAL A 60 -8.84 -10.50 13.34
CA VAL A 60 -7.44 -10.74 13.04
C VAL A 60 -6.91 -11.71 14.10
N THR A 61 -6.38 -12.85 13.67
CA THR A 61 -5.83 -13.90 14.54
C THR A 61 -4.32 -13.90 14.51
N GLN A 62 -3.69 -14.54 15.49
CA GLN A 62 -2.24 -14.71 15.52
C GLN A 62 -1.73 -15.49 14.30
N ASP A 63 -2.46 -16.53 13.86
CA ASP A 63 -2.12 -17.30 12.65
C ASP A 63 -2.01 -16.42 11.40
N ILE A 64 -2.87 -15.40 11.29
CA ILE A 64 -2.81 -14.43 10.19
C ILE A 64 -1.53 -13.60 10.29
N LEU A 65 -1.17 -13.13 11.48
CA LEU A 65 0.07 -12.38 11.67
C LEU A 65 1.30 -13.22 11.39
N ASP A 66 1.30 -14.48 11.82
CA ASP A 66 2.42 -15.39 11.61
C ASP A 66 2.62 -15.66 10.12
N ALA A 67 1.53 -15.83 9.36
CA ALA A 67 1.58 -15.95 7.90
C ALA A 67 2.09 -14.67 7.19
N LEU A 68 1.83 -13.50 7.76
CA LEU A 68 2.22 -12.20 7.19
C LEU A 68 3.62 -11.72 7.62
N THR A 69 4.12 -12.24 8.74
CA THR A 69 5.42 -11.87 9.34
C THR A 69 6.59 -11.95 8.36
N PRO A 70 6.72 -13.00 7.52
CA PRO A 70 7.83 -13.09 6.57
C PRO A 70 7.90 -11.91 5.58
N PHE A 71 6.76 -11.29 5.26
CA PHE A 71 6.67 -10.18 4.30
C PHE A 71 6.74 -8.80 4.95
N TYR A 72 6.94 -8.72 6.27
CA TYR A 72 6.91 -7.46 7.04
C TYR A 72 7.78 -6.35 6.43
N ARG A 73 9.02 -6.68 6.03
CA ARG A 73 9.94 -5.70 5.43
C ARG A 73 9.40 -5.13 4.12
N GLU A 74 8.80 -5.99 3.30
CA GLU A 74 8.24 -5.61 2.01
C GLU A 74 6.97 -4.78 2.17
N PHE A 75 6.07 -5.17 3.08
CA PHE A 75 4.91 -4.37 3.46
C PHE A 75 5.32 -2.98 3.96
N LYS A 76 6.27 -2.92 4.91
CA LYS A 76 6.78 -1.66 5.44
C LYS A 76 7.41 -0.79 4.35
N ARG A 77 8.06 -1.38 3.34
CA ARG A 77 8.63 -0.64 2.21
C ARG A 77 7.53 -0.03 1.34
N ARG A 78 6.52 -0.83 0.97
CA ARG A 78 5.43 -0.43 0.06
C ARG A 78 4.44 0.54 0.69
N LEU A 79 4.12 0.39 1.97
CA LEU A 79 3.14 1.24 2.67
C LEU A 79 3.66 2.64 2.98
N LYS A 80 4.96 2.92 2.83
CA LYS A 80 5.52 4.26 3.00
C LYS A 80 5.04 5.21 1.91
N LYS A 81 4.97 6.50 2.25
CA LYS A 81 4.85 7.57 1.26
C LYS A 81 6.01 7.47 0.26
N PRO A 82 5.76 7.34 -1.05
CA PRO A 82 6.81 7.28 -2.06
C PRO A 82 7.54 8.62 -2.16
N ARG A 83 8.73 8.60 -2.74
CA ARG A 83 9.55 9.80 -2.91
C ARG A 83 8.80 10.85 -3.74
N GLY A 84 8.73 12.08 -3.22
CA GLY A 84 8.04 13.21 -3.85
C GLY A 84 6.59 13.41 -3.39
N TRP A 85 6.10 12.57 -2.47
CA TRP A 85 4.82 12.79 -1.81
C TRP A 85 4.85 14.06 -0.93
N PRO A 86 3.90 15.00 -1.09
CA PRO A 86 3.86 16.23 -0.28
C PRO A 86 3.67 15.95 1.23
N ARG A 87 4.44 16.63 2.09
CA ARG A 87 4.45 16.36 3.55
C ARG A 87 3.05 16.48 4.19
N ASN A 88 2.29 17.48 3.76
CA ASN A 88 0.99 17.85 4.34
C ASN A 88 -0.20 17.12 3.72
N VAL A 89 0.03 16.18 2.78
CA VAL A 89 -1.04 15.38 2.17
C VAL A 89 -1.06 14.00 2.81
N GLU A 90 -2.21 13.60 3.33
CA GLU A 90 -2.43 12.26 3.88
C GLU A 90 -2.52 11.20 2.77
N LEU A 91 -2.23 9.95 3.12
CA LEU A 91 -2.43 8.82 2.22
C LEU A 91 -3.94 8.53 2.10
N PRO A 92 -4.42 8.07 0.92
CA PRO A 92 -5.78 7.56 0.78
C PRO A 92 -6.11 6.48 1.81
N LYS A 93 -7.37 6.40 2.24
CA LYS A 93 -7.83 5.39 3.22
C LYS A 93 -7.61 3.94 2.77
N TRP A 94 -7.52 3.72 1.47
CA TRP A 94 -7.32 2.42 0.82
C TRP A 94 -5.93 2.32 0.19
N TRP A 95 -4.97 3.12 0.67
CA TRP A 95 -3.59 3.13 0.19
C TRP A 95 -2.93 1.75 0.23
N SER A 96 -3.24 0.93 1.24
CA SER A 96 -2.79 -0.46 1.31
C SER A 96 -3.10 -1.24 0.05
N ASP A 97 -4.31 -1.05 -0.48
CA ASP A 97 -4.84 -1.87 -1.56
C ASP A 97 -4.03 -1.60 -2.85
N ILE A 98 -3.67 -0.33 -3.06
CA ILE A 98 -2.82 0.10 -4.19
C ILE A 98 -1.35 -0.23 -3.95
N ALA A 99 -0.81 0.13 -2.79
CA ALA A 99 0.61 0.00 -2.49
C ALA A 99 1.08 -1.47 -2.48
N LEU A 100 0.20 -2.38 -2.09
CA LEU A 100 0.46 -3.81 -2.13
C LEU A 100 0.28 -4.38 -3.54
N GLY A 101 -0.74 -3.92 -4.27
CA GLY A 101 -1.05 -4.41 -5.62
C GLY A 101 -0.12 -3.91 -6.72
N PHE A 102 0.49 -2.74 -6.56
CA PHE A 102 1.28 -2.08 -7.59
C PHE A 102 2.69 -1.72 -7.12
N THR A 103 3.66 -1.72 -8.04
CA THR A 103 4.99 -1.19 -7.78
C THR A 103 4.95 0.32 -7.95
N ILE A 104 4.96 1.06 -6.83
CA ILE A 104 4.92 2.53 -6.84
C ILE A 104 6.32 3.07 -6.54
N THR A 105 6.89 3.80 -7.49
CA THR A 105 8.30 4.23 -7.40
C THR A 105 8.44 5.70 -7.01
N ARG A 106 7.50 6.57 -7.40
CA ARG A 106 7.54 8.02 -7.17
C ARG A 106 6.15 8.60 -6.94
N ALA A 107 6.11 9.80 -6.38
CA ALA A 107 4.95 10.67 -6.36
C ALA A 107 5.33 12.11 -6.73
N ARG A 108 4.33 12.91 -7.08
CA ARG A 108 4.45 14.36 -7.29
C ARG A 108 3.16 15.07 -6.89
N ALA A 109 3.26 16.34 -6.56
CA ALA A 109 2.08 17.21 -6.46
C ALA A 109 1.47 17.36 -7.86
N SER A 110 0.20 16.97 -7.99
CA SER A 110 -0.56 17.01 -9.23
C SER A 110 -2.01 16.81 -8.86
N GLU A 111 -2.82 17.84 -9.02
CA GLU A 111 -4.25 17.73 -8.74
C GLU A 111 -4.94 16.86 -9.79
N CYS A 112 -5.72 15.89 -9.34
CA CYS A 112 -6.48 15.00 -10.21
C CYS A 112 -7.71 15.76 -10.74
N PRO A 113 -7.92 15.82 -12.06
CA PRO A 113 -9.06 16.55 -12.64
C PRO A 113 -10.41 15.93 -12.27
N GLU A 114 -10.46 14.63 -11.97
CA GLU A 114 -11.71 13.91 -11.71
C GLU A 114 -12.15 13.95 -10.23
N CYS A 115 -11.21 13.88 -9.29
CA CYS A 115 -11.54 13.79 -7.86
C CYS A 115 -10.87 14.87 -6.98
N GLY A 116 -10.10 15.78 -7.58
CA GLY A 116 -9.39 16.85 -6.87
C GLY A 116 -8.24 16.39 -5.97
N PHE A 117 -7.88 15.10 -5.97
CA PHE A 117 -6.82 14.61 -5.09
C PHE A 117 -5.46 15.22 -5.49
N PRO A 118 -4.68 15.80 -4.57
CA PRO A 118 -3.56 16.69 -4.92
C PRO A 118 -2.25 15.98 -5.28
N VAL A 119 -2.26 14.66 -5.49
CA VAL A 119 -1.05 13.86 -5.72
C VAL A 119 -1.26 12.88 -6.87
N ALA A 120 -0.24 12.72 -7.70
CA ALA A 120 -0.09 11.61 -8.64
C ALA A 120 1.06 10.69 -8.22
N ILE A 121 0.91 9.39 -8.45
CA ILE A 121 1.92 8.36 -8.21
C ILE A 121 2.40 7.76 -9.54
N LEU A 122 3.68 7.40 -9.63
CA LEU A 122 4.22 6.66 -10.76
C LEU A 122 4.10 5.17 -10.48
N VAL A 123 3.20 4.52 -11.20
CA VAL A 123 3.00 3.08 -11.17
C VAL A 123 3.89 2.45 -12.25
N ASP A 124 4.67 1.47 -11.86
CA ASP A 124 5.55 0.69 -12.73
C ASP A 124 4.82 -0.60 -13.14
N PHE A 125 4.61 -0.77 -14.44
CA PHE A 125 4.14 -2.00 -15.06
C PHE A 125 5.31 -2.62 -15.82
N ASP A 126 5.31 -3.95 -15.96
CA ASP A 126 6.43 -4.71 -16.54
C ASP A 126 6.94 -4.17 -17.90
N MET A 127 6.08 -3.49 -18.66
CA MET A 127 6.41 -2.94 -19.98
C MET A 127 6.38 -1.40 -20.08
N TRP A 128 5.82 -0.67 -19.10
CA TRP A 128 5.76 0.79 -19.12
C TRP A 128 5.42 1.38 -17.74
N ASN A 129 5.63 2.69 -17.57
CA ASN A 129 5.32 3.38 -16.33
C ASN A 129 4.29 4.48 -16.59
N GLU A 130 3.38 4.70 -15.65
CA GLU A 130 2.26 5.63 -15.82
C GLU A 130 1.99 6.44 -14.55
N TRP A 131 1.71 7.73 -14.73
CA TRP A 131 1.26 8.58 -13.64
C TRP A 131 -0.23 8.40 -13.41
N ARG A 132 -0.62 8.03 -12.19
CA ARG A 132 -2.02 7.82 -11.82
C ARG A 132 -2.38 8.53 -10.53
N CYS A 133 -3.63 8.95 -10.42
CA CYS A 133 -4.22 9.39 -9.17
C CYS A 133 -4.38 8.19 -8.23
N PRO A 134 -3.80 8.19 -7.02
CA PRO A 134 -3.97 7.11 -6.05
C PRO A 134 -5.35 7.14 -5.37
N GLN A 135 -6.23 8.10 -5.68
CA GLN A 135 -7.55 8.25 -5.08
C GLN A 135 -8.70 7.82 -6.01
N CYS A 136 -8.50 7.80 -7.32
CA CYS A 136 -9.52 7.31 -8.27
C CYS A 136 -8.95 6.48 -9.42
N GLY A 137 -7.63 6.31 -9.50
CA GLY A 137 -6.96 5.51 -10.53
C GLY A 137 -6.81 6.18 -11.90
N VAL A 138 -7.40 7.37 -12.08
CA VAL A 138 -7.35 8.13 -13.34
C VAL A 138 -5.92 8.51 -13.68
N ILE A 139 -5.59 8.47 -14.97
CA ILE A 139 -4.28 8.83 -15.50
C ILE A 139 -4.06 10.33 -15.29
N ALA A 140 -2.94 10.70 -14.68
CA ALA A 140 -2.61 12.09 -14.40
C ALA A 140 -1.78 12.67 -15.56
N GLU A 141 -2.40 13.53 -16.37
CA GLU A 141 -1.69 14.27 -17.41
C GLU A 141 -0.84 15.43 -16.84
N PRO A 142 0.27 15.82 -17.52
CA PRO A 142 0.86 15.14 -18.65
C PRO A 142 1.66 13.91 -18.19
N CYS A 143 1.48 12.79 -18.89
CA CYS A 143 2.42 11.68 -18.93
C CYS A 143 3.70 12.20 -19.56
N LEU A 144 4.63 12.75 -18.78
CA LEU A 144 5.94 13.10 -19.33
C LEU A 144 6.56 11.81 -19.89
N PRO A 145 6.89 11.75 -21.19
CA PRO A 145 7.50 10.56 -21.77
C PRO A 145 8.80 10.26 -21.03
N ASN A 146 9.05 8.98 -20.82
CA ASN A 146 10.23 8.48 -20.14
C ASN A 146 11.46 8.78 -21.02
N ILE A 147 12.08 9.95 -20.85
CA ILE A 147 13.39 10.23 -21.44
C ILE A 147 14.37 9.34 -20.67
N LYS A 148 14.55 8.11 -21.13
CA LYS A 148 15.78 7.38 -20.89
C LYS A 148 16.87 8.23 -21.54
N THR A 149 17.52 9.09 -20.77
CA THR A 149 18.82 9.64 -21.16
C THR A 149 19.74 8.45 -21.35
N VAL A 150 19.90 8.05 -22.61
CA VAL A 150 21.04 7.26 -23.05
C VAL A 150 22.25 8.15 -22.79
N SER A 151 23.06 7.77 -21.81
CA SER A 151 24.44 8.24 -21.65
C SER A 151 25.36 7.16 -22.18
#